data_AF-A0A9P7FP19-F1
#
_entry.id   AF-A0A9P7FP19-F1
#
_cell.length_a   1.000
_cell.length_b   1.000
_cell.length_c   1.000
_cell.angle_alpha   90.00
_cell.angle_beta   90.00
_cell.angle_gamma   90.00
#
_symmetry.space_group_name_H-M   'P 1'
#
loop_
_entity.id
_entity.type
_entity.pdbx_description
1 polymer ?
#
loop_
_entity_poly.entity_id
_entity_poly.type
_entity_poly.pdbx_seq_one_letter_code
_entity_poly.pdbx_strand_id
1 'polypeptide(L)'
;HKSIVNATLFHPHLPHIVTCGIEKDIIIHSPTPASPCVPNLERASTDVRVPSIDDAEDRSIYAQALAGLDPPGDPETSTIRMFD
;
A
#
# COMPACT_ATOMS: atom_id res chain seq x y z
N HIS A 1 12.35 5.34 -2.64
CA HIS A 1 13.80 5.37 -2.37
C HIS A 1 14.54 5.36 -3.69
N LYS A 2 15.49 6.27 -3.88
CA LYS A 2 16.43 6.23 -5.01
C LYS A 2 17.71 5.49 -4.65
N SER A 3 17.79 5.00 -3.40
CA SER A 3 18.89 4.24 -2.85
C SER A 3 18.40 2.95 -2.15
N ILE A 4 19.33 2.23 -1.51
CA ILE A 4 19.08 0.96 -0.81
C ILE A 4 18.14 1.19 0.38
N VAL A 5 17.10 0.36 0.47
CA VAL A 5 16.18 0.29 1.61
C VAL A 5 16.81 -0.56 2.70
N ASN A 6 16.93 0.00 3.90
CA ASN A 6 17.53 -0.68 5.06
C ASN A 6 16.48 -1.39 5.92
N ALA A 7 15.27 -0.83 5.99
CA ALA A 7 14.21 -1.35 6.84
C ALA A 7 12.84 -1.19 6.17
N THR A 8 12.01 -2.21 6.35
CA THR A 8 10.62 -2.25 5.92
C THR A 8 9.77 -2.72 7.10
N LEU A 9 8.68 -2.02 7.37
CA LEU A 9 7.73 -2.32 8.44
C LEU A 9 6.31 -2.36 7.86
N PHE A 10 5.54 -3.35 8.28
CA PHE A 10 4.12 -3.47 7.96
C PHE A 10 3.30 -2.98 9.14
N HIS A 11 2.35 -2.09 8.91
CA HIS A 11 1.48 -1.63 10.00
C HIS A 11 0.54 -2.77 10.42
N PRO A 12 0.39 -3.06 11.73
CA PRO A 12 -0.30 -4.28 12.20
C PRO A 12 -1.81 -4.28 11.94
N HIS A 13 -2.41 -3.12 11.68
CA HIS A 13 -3.87 -2.97 11.54
C HIS A 13 -4.30 -2.23 10.27
N LEU A 14 -3.35 -1.67 9.54
CA LEU A 14 -3.64 -0.85 8.35
C LEU A 14 -2.78 -1.39 7.23
N PRO A 15 -3.28 -1.43 5.99
CA PRO A 15 -2.50 -1.83 4.82
C PRO A 15 -1.53 -0.70 4.46
N HIS A 16 -0.56 -0.44 5.32
CA HIS A 16 0.51 0.53 5.13
C HIS A 16 1.86 -0.15 5.25
N ILE A 17 2.75 0.19 4.33
CA ILE A 17 4.13 -0.27 4.34
C ILE A 17 5.01 0.94 4.56
N VAL A 18 5.84 0.90 5.60
CA VAL A 18 6.80 1.96 5.91
C VAL A 18 8.18 1.46 5.51
N THR A 19 8.88 2.27 4.72
CA THR A 19 10.23 1.94 4.24
C THR A 19 11.20 3.04 4.61
N CYS A 20 12.40 2.66 5.05
CA CYS A 20 13.48 3.59 5.42
C CYS A 20 14.74 3.28 4.60
N GLY A 21 15.26 4.28 3.90
CA GLY A 21 16.46 4.18 3.08
C GLY A 21 17.73 4.65 3.81
N ILE A 22 18.90 4.41 3.20
CA ILE A 22 20.17 4.98 3.69
C ILE A 22 20.18 6.53 3.65
N GLU A 23 19.32 7.11 2.83
CA GLU A 23 19.18 8.54 2.56
C GLU A 23 18.44 9.32 3.68
N LYS A 24 18.12 8.65 4.80
CA LYS A 24 17.34 9.17 5.94
C LYS A 24 15.89 9.53 5.61
N ASP A 25 15.41 9.16 4.43
CA ASP A 25 14.00 9.30 4.06
C ASP A 25 13.18 8.13 4.59
N ILE A 26 12.05 8.45 5.20
CA ILE A 26 11.02 7.48 5.61
C ILE A 26 9.82 7.71 4.71
N ILE A 27 9.44 6.68 3.95
CA ILE A 27 8.33 6.74 2.99
C ILE A 27 7.25 5.77 3.46
N ILE A 28 6.02 6.28 3.57
CA ILE A 28 4.83 5.50 3.83
C ILE A 28 4.16 5.20 2.49
N HIS A 29 3.93 3.92 2.23
CA HIS A 29 3.26 3.43 1.05
C HIS A 29 1.84 3.00 1.43
N SER A 30 0.88 3.45 0.64
CA SER A 30 -0.51 3.03 0.70
C SER A 30 -0.90 2.47 -0.67
N PRO A 31 -1.70 1.40 -0.72
CA PRO A 31 -2.19 0.83 -1.97
C PRO A 31 -3.12 1.80 -2.72
N THR A 32 -3.86 2.64 -1.99
CA THR A 32 -4.75 3.64 -2.58
C THR A 32 -4.27 5.06 -2.26
N PRO A 33 -4.37 6.01 -3.22
CA PRO A 33 -4.04 7.41 -2.98
C PRO A 33 -5.02 8.10 -2.01
N ALA A 34 -6.20 7.50 -1.82
CA ALA A 34 -7.27 7.98 -0.94
C ALA A 34 -7.33 7.18 0.38
N SER A 35 -6.17 6.90 0.98
CA SER A 35 -6.11 6.30 2.32
C SER A 35 -6.84 7.21 3.33
N PRO A 36 -7.90 6.73 4.02
CA PRO A 36 -8.72 7.55 4.91
C PRO A 36 -7.96 8.09 6.11
N CYS A 37 -6.86 7.44 6.48
CA CYS A 37 -6.01 7.81 7.61
C CYS A 37 -4.75 8.59 7.22
N VAL A 38 -4.41 8.69 5.93
CA VAL A 38 -3.24 9.46 5.46
C VAL A 38 -3.57 10.14 4.14
N PRO A 39 -4.06 11.40 4.19
CA PRO A 39 -4.34 12.15 2.97
C PRO A 39 -3.03 12.59 2.29
N ASN A 40 -3.07 12.71 0.95
CA ASN A 40 -1.99 13.27 0.13
C ASN A 40 -0.69 12.46 0.08
N LEU A 41 -0.76 11.13 0.13
CA LEU A 41 0.41 10.32 -0.18
C LEU A 41 0.76 10.47 -1.66
N GLU A 42 2.01 10.82 -1.94
CA GLU A 42 2.52 10.80 -3.31
C GLU A 42 2.52 9.35 -3.80
N ARG A 43 1.92 9.13 -4.97
CA ARG A 43 1.91 7.80 -5.59
C ARG A 43 3.35 7.39 -5.86
N ALA A 44 3.71 6.17 -5.46
CA ALA A 44 5.01 5.61 -5.83
C ALA A 44 5.18 5.64 -7.36
N SER A 45 6.41 5.88 -7.82
CA SER A 45 6.70 5.87 -9.26
C SER A 45 6.28 4.52 -9.86
N THR A 46 5.50 4.59 -10.93
CA THR A 46 5.05 3.44 -11.72
C THR A 46 6.00 3.14 -12.89
N ASP A 47 7.20 3.72 -12.91
CA ASP A 47 8.17 3.60 -14.02
C ASP A 47 8.60 2.14 -14.26
N VAL A 48 8.60 1.33 -13.20
CA VAL A 48 8.97 -0.09 -13.26
C VAL A 48 7.74 -0.99 -13.47
N ARG A 49 6.57 -0.57 -12.97
CA ARG A 49 5.34 -1.35 -13.05
C ARG A 49 4.10 -0.45 -12.92
N VAL A 50 3.14 -0.65 -13.81
CA VAL A 50 1.85 0.05 -13.78
C VAL A 50 0.83 -0.85 -13.08
N PRO A 51 0.31 -0.46 -11.91
CA PRO A 51 -0.73 -1.23 -11.22
C PRO A 51 -2.01 -1.27 -12.06
N SER A 52 -2.82 -2.30 -11.87
CA SER A 52 -4.11 -2.40 -12.56
C SER A 52 -5.02 -1.21 -12.21
N ILE A 53 -5.70 -0.64 -13.22
CA ILE A 53 -6.53 0.57 -13.10
C ILE A 53 -7.83 0.34 -12.29
N ASP A 54 -8.05 -0.83 -11.71
CA ASP A 54 -9.32 -1.17 -11.06
C ASP A 54 -9.46 -0.59 -9.64
N ASP A 55 -9.40 0.74 -9.57
CA ASP A 55 -9.49 1.55 -8.35
C ASP A 55 -10.76 1.27 -7.53
N ALA A 56 -11.84 0.75 -8.14
CA ALA A 56 -13.10 0.51 -7.44
C ALA A 56 -13.06 -0.78 -6.60
N GLU A 57 -12.53 -1.85 -7.17
CA GLU A 57 -12.35 -3.13 -6.47
C GLU A 57 -11.33 -2.97 -5.34
N ASP A 58 -10.18 -2.36 -5.62
CA ASP A 58 -9.12 -2.14 -4.63
C ASP A 58 -9.59 -1.26 -3.46
N ARG A 59 -10.40 -0.23 -3.71
CA ARG A 59 -11.01 0.58 -2.65
C ARG A 59 -12.01 -0.22 -1.81
N SER A 60 -12.76 -1.13 -2.42
CA SER A 60 -13.70 -1.98 -1.70
C SER A 60 -12.97 -2.98 -0.79
N ILE A 61 -11.87 -3.56 -1.26
CA ILE A 61 -11.06 -4.51 -0.49
C ILE A 61 -10.29 -3.76 0.59
N TYR A 62 -9.77 -2.56 0.31
CA TYR A 62 -9.16 -1.68 1.31
C TYR A 62 -10.15 -1.31 2.42
N ALA A 63 -11.39 -0.95 2.07
CA ALA A 63 -12.43 -0.62 3.04
C ALA A 63 -12.82 -1.82 3.90
N GLN A 64 -12.87 -3.03 3.31
CA GLN A 64 -13.09 -4.28 4.02
C GLN A 64 -11.95 -4.56 5.00
N ALA A 65 -10.69 -4.45 4.57
CA ALA A 65 -9.52 -4.63 5.42
C ALA A 65 -9.51 -3.62 6.59
N LEU A 66 -9.87 -2.36 6.35
CA LEU A 66 -10.01 -1.35 7.39
C LEU A 66 -11.13 -1.67 8.39
N ALA A 67 -12.22 -2.28 7.92
CA ALA A 67 -13.33 -2.74 8.75
C ALA A 67 -13.03 -4.07 9.47
N GLY A 68 -11.87 -4.69 9.24
CA GLY A 68 -11.53 -6.02 9.76
C GLY A 68 -12.37 -7.14 9.15
N LEU A 69 -12.90 -6.93 7.94
CA LEU A 69 -13.65 -7.92 7.19
C LEU A 69 -12.71 -8.67 6.25
N ASP A 70 -12.86 -9.99 6.18
CA ASP A 70 -12.13 -10.80 5.22
C ASP A 70 -12.59 -10.47 3.79
N PRO A 71 -11.67 -10.10 2.90
CA PRO A 71 -12.00 -9.84 1.51
C PRO A 71 -12.43 -11.13 0.78
N PRO A 72 -13.21 -11.03 -0.31
CA PRO A 72 -13.60 -12.19 -1.09
C PRO A 72 -12.35 -12.85 -1.72
N GLY A 73 -12.13 -14.13 -1.42
CA GLY A 73 -11.00 -14.91 -1.93
C GLY A 73 -9.90 -15.12 -0.89
N ASP A 74 -8.67 -15.30 -1.36
CA ASP A 74 -7.50 -15.44 -0.49
C ASP A 74 -7.03 -14.05 0.00
N PRO A 75 -7.07 -13.77 1.31
CA PRO A 75 -6.85 -12.42 1.84
C PRO A 75 -5.42 -11.93 1.63
N GLU A 76 -4.43 -12.82 1.68
CA GLU A 76 -3.03 -12.48 1.39
C GLU A 76 -2.86 -12.08 -0.06
N THR A 77 -3.35 -12.90 -1.00
CA THR A 77 -3.21 -12.65 -2.44
C THR A 77 -3.93 -11.37 -2.85
N SER A 78 -5.15 -11.15 -2.35
CA SER A 78 -5.93 -9.94 -2.62
C SER A 78 -5.25 -8.68 -2.07
N THR A 79 -4.61 -8.77 -0.91
CA THR A 79 -3.89 -7.63 -0.31
C THR A 79 -2.60 -7.34 -1.07
N ILE A 80 -1.84 -8.36 -1.47
CA ILE A 80 -0.60 -8.20 -2.24
C ILE A 80 -0.88 -7.54 -3.60
N ARG A 81 -1.98 -7.92 -4.27
CA ARG A 81 -2.38 -7.34 -5.55
C ARG A 81 -2.56 -5.82 -5.51
N MET A 82 -2.93 -5.24 -4.36
CA MET A 82 -3.10 -3.78 -4.27
C MET A 82 -1.78 -3.01 -4.28
N PHE A 83 -0.66 -3.68 -4.00
CA PHE A 83 0.66 -3.08 -3.99
C PHE A 83 1.48 -3.40 -5.26
N ASP A 84 0.93 -4.21 -6.18
CA ASP A 84 1.57 -4.69 -7.43
C ASP A 84 0.93 -4.10 -8.69
#